data_AF-A0A1G0MNN8-F1
#
_entry.id   AF-A0A1G0MNN8-F1
#
_cell.length_a   1.000
_cell.length_b   1.000
_cell.length_c   1.000
_cell.angle_alpha   90.00
_cell.angle_beta   90.00
_cell.angle_gamma   90.00
#
_symmetry.space_group_name_H-M   'P 1'
#
loop_
_entity.id
_entity.type
_entity.pdbx_description
1 polymer ?
#
loop_
_entity_poly.entity_id
_entity_poly.type
_entity_poly.pdbx_seq_one_letter_code
_entity_poly.pdbx_strand_id
1 'polypeptide(L)'
;MRLDLLLRLIILTALLLQVGCAALLPRGKVIAESPWPRYTDARDAFDAIVVGKTTTEDLKVLGFDIVSSPNLKVLNYLDIAATVQAIPIQELDPGLQACLRARSDCHAYVFEPRRTYTKRVGNFWLDILNFRRKTHETGWRFRALVVFVNHHVAYKLSSGEPKVDQLQDNVNPLGPFQAPADMIVRALPI
;
A
#
# COMPACT_ATOMS: atom_id res chain seq x y z
N MET A 1 -45.42 -43.06 -1.14
CA MET A 1 -44.11 -43.73 -1.31
C MET A 1 -43.19 -43.06 -2.33
N ARG A 2 -43.57 -42.88 -3.62
CA ARG A 2 -42.71 -42.13 -4.59
C ARG A 2 -42.64 -40.62 -4.30
N LEU A 3 -43.74 -40.01 -3.86
CA LEU A 3 -43.81 -38.58 -3.54
C LEU A 3 -42.99 -38.23 -2.29
N ASP A 4 -43.04 -39.09 -1.26
CA ASP A 4 -42.27 -38.91 -0.02
C ASP A 4 -40.76 -39.05 -0.25
N LEU A 5 -40.37 -39.94 -1.17
CA LEU A 5 -38.98 -40.14 -1.56
C LEU A 5 -38.43 -38.92 -2.34
N LEU A 6 -39.23 -38.37 -3.26
CA LEU A 6 -38.91 -37.13 -3.99
C LEU A 6 -38.80 -35.92 -3.06
N LEU A 7 -39.74 -35.77 -2.11
CA LEU A 7 -39.72 -34.69 -1.13
C LEU A 7 -38.46 -34.76 -0.25
N ARG A 8 -38.11 -35.96 0.23
CA ARG A 8 -36.88 -36.18 1.02
C ARG A 8 -35.62 -35.86 0.22
N LEU A 9 -35.58 -36.21 -1.07
CA LEU A 9 -34.45 -35.91 -1.95
C LEU A 9 -34.27 -34.39 -2.17
N ILE A 10 -35.37 -33.65 -2.33
CA ILE A 10 -35.38 -32.19 -2.49
C ILE A 10 -34.91 -31.50 -1.20
N ILE A 11 -35.35 -31.99 -0.04
CA ILE A 11 -34.91 -31.44 1.26
C ILE A 11 -33.41 -31.71 1.46
N LEU A 12 -32.91 -32.90 1.08
CA LEU A 12 -31.50 -33.24 1.20
C LEU A 12 -30.60 -32.37 0.31
N THR A 13 -31.01 -32.14 -0.95
CA THR A 13 -30.27 -31.25 -1.87
C THR A 13 -30.33 -29.79 -1.44
N ALA A 14 -31.48 -29.32 -0.92
CA ALA A 14 -31.60 -27.97 -0.37
C ALA A 14 -30.68 -27.74 0.84
N LEU A 15 -30.54 -28.76 1.72
CA LEU A 15 -29.66 -28.69 2.88
C LEU A 15 -28.17 -28.71 2.48
N LEU A 16 -27.80 -29.51 1.47
CA LEU A 16 -26.45 -29.58 0.92
C LEU A 16 -26.01 -28.26 0.26
N LEU A 17 -26.94 -27.52 -0.37
CA LEU A 17 -26.65 -26.23 -1.00
C LEU A 17 -26.33 -25.11 0.01
N GLN A 18 -26.72 -25.24 1.29
CA GLN A 18 -26.51 -24.19 2.29
C GLN A 18 -25.11 -24.19 2.92
N VAL A 19 -24.35 -25.29 2.83
CA VAL A 19 -23.08 -25.45 3.57
C VAL A 19 -21.85 -24.93 2.79
N GLY A 20 -22.01 -24.54 1.52
CA GLY A 20 -20.86 -24.27 0.62
C GLY A 20 -20.37 -22.83 0.46
N CYS A 21 -21.09 -21.80 0.92
CA CYS A 21 -20.82 -20.42 0.44
C CYS A 21 -19.75 -19.62 1.19
N ALA A 22 -19.37 -20.00 2.43
CA ALA A 22 -18.41 -19.21 3.21
C ALA A 22 -16.95 -19.33 2.72
N ALA A 23 -16.60 -20.45 2.08
CA ALA A 23 -15.24 -20.70 1.58
C ALA A 23 -14.94 -20.01 0.23
N LEU A 24 -15.94 -19.43 -0.44
CA LEU A 24 -15.84 -18.90 -1.81
C LEU A 24 -15.52 -17.40 -1.88
N LEU A 25 -15.28 -16.77 -0.74
CA LEU A 25 -14.95 -15.34 -0.69
C LEU A 25 -13.53 -15.07 -1.25
N PRO A 26 -13.37 -14.10 -2.15
CA PRO A 26 -12.07 -13.72 -2.69
C PRO A 26 -11.07 -13.30 -1.61
N ARG A 27 -9.80 -13.69 -1.81
CA ARG A 27 -8.68 -13.23 -1.00
C ARG A 27 -7.71 -12.49 -1.92
N GLY A 28 -7.23 -11.34 -1.48
CA GLY A 28 -6.24 -10.54 -2.15
C GLY A 28 -4.95 -10.46 -1.33
N LYS A 29 -3.81 -10.46 -2.00
CA LYS A 29 -2.53 -10.17 -1.38
C LYS A 29 -1.88 -9.07 -2.20
N VAL A 30 -1.51 -7.97 -1.56
CA VAL A 30 -0.79 -6.87 -2.21
C VAL A 30 0.61 -6.83 -1.62
N ILE A 31 1.57 -7.25 -2.42
CA ILE A 31 2.99 -7.14 -2.10
C ILE A 31 3.53 -6.09 -3.06
N ALA A 32 3.94 -4.93 -2.54
CA ALA A 32 4.97 -4.18 -3.27
C ALA A 32 6.28 -4.92 -2.99
N GLU A 33 7.08 -5.22 -4.02
CA GLU A 33 8.36 -5.91 -3.80
C GLU A 33 9.12 -5.21 -2.67
N SER A 34 9.32 -5.97 -1.61
CA SER A 34 9.99 -5.54 -0.40
C SER A 34 10.92 -6.68 -0.02
N PRO A 35 12.25 -6.43 0.04
CA PRO A 35 13.19 -7.45 0.47
C PRO A 35 12.95 -7.85 1.94
N TRP A 36 12.33 -6.97 2.72
CA TRP A 36 12.05 -7.20 4.14
C TRP A 36 10.73 -7.92 4.37
N PRO A 37 10.70 -8.90 5.31
CA PRO A 37 9.47 -9.54 5.71
C PRO A 37 8.67 -8.73 6.75
N ARG A 38 9.33 -8.00 7.65
CA ARG A 38 8.70 -7.20 8.71
C ARG A 38 9.07 -5.73 8.61
N TYR A 39 8.24 -4.89 9.22
CA TYR A 39 8.48 -3.45 9.35
C TYR A 39 9.82 -3.15 10.04
N THR A 40 10.15 -3.89 11.10
CA THR A 40 11.39 -3.70 11.86
C THR A 40 12.62 -3.95 11.01
N ASP A 41 12.60 -4.98 10.14
CA ASP A 41 13.75 -5.29 9.30
C ASP A 41 14.03 -4.15 8.30
N ALA A 42 12.98 -3.51 7.77
CA ALA A 42 13.09 -2.32 6.91
C ALA A 42 13.56 -1.08 7.69
N ARG A 43 13.09 -0.92 8.93
CA ARG A 43 13.53 0.12 9.85
C ARG A 43 15.02 -0.02 10.17
N ASP A 44 15.47 -1.21 10.55
CA ASP A 44 16.87 -1.49 10.91
C ASP A 44 17.81 -1.22 9.72
N ALA A 45 17.41 -1.64 8.51
CA ALA A 45 18.17 -1.34 7.29
C ALA A 45 18.23 0.16 6.99
N PHE A 46 17.15 0.91 7.22
CA PHE A 46 17.14 2.36 7.07
C PHE A 46 17.99 3.07 8.14
N ASP A 47 17.97 2.57 9.37
CA ASP A 47 18.70 3.15 10.48
C ASP A 47 20.22 3.00 10.29
N ALA A 48 20.66 1.96 9.57
CA ALA A 48 22.06 1.76 9.15
C ALA A 48 22.60 2.81 8.16
N ILE A 49 21.74 3.60 7.51
CA ILE A 49 22.17 4.67 6.59
C ILE A 49 22.83 5.81 7.39
N VAL A 50 24.07 6.16 7.06
CA VAL A 50 24.83 7.23 7.73
C VAL A 50 24.95 8.44 6.82
N VAL A 51 24.40 9.57 7.27
CA VAL A 51 24.48 10.86 6.58
C VAL A 51 25.95 11.26 6.36
N GLY A 52 26.27 11.72 5.16
CA GLY A 52 27.60 12.14 4.72
C GLY A 52 28.57 11.00 4.39
N LYS A 53 28.17 9.73 4.59
CA LYS A 53 29.03 8.57 4.29
C LYS A 53 28.39 7.65 3.27
N THR A 54 27.13 7.26 3.50
CA THR A 54 26.43 6.29 2.67
C THR A 54 26.27 6.79 1.23
N THR A 55 26.64 5.94 0.27
CA THR A 55 26.47 6.19 -1.16
C THR A 55 25.26 5.45 -1.74
N THR A 56 25.02 5.60 -3.03
CA THR A 56 23.99 4.86 -3.76
C THR A 56 24.24 3.35 -3.78
N GLU A 57 25.51 2.94 -3.80
CA GLU A 57 25.90 1.53 -3.80
C GLU A 57 25.64 0.90 -2.42
N ASP A 58 25.94 1.63 -1.35
CA ASP A 58 25.64 1.19 0.01
C ASP A 58 24.13 1.03 0.23
N LEU A 59 23.31 1.94 -0.30
CA LEU A 59 21.85 1.80 -0.24
C LEU A 59 21.38 0.51 -0.90
N LYS A 60 21.95 0.15 -2.04
CA LYS A 60 21.63 -1.11 -2.72
C LYS A 60 21.96 -2.32 -1.85
N VAL A 61 23.10 -2.33 -1.17
CA VAL A 61 23.48 -3.40 -0.23
C VAL A 61 22.47 -3.49 0.93
N LEU A 62 21.98 -2.35 1.41
CA LEU A 62 20.95 -2.29 2.46
C LEU A 62 19.56 -2.72 1.98
N GLY A 63 19.33 -2.87 0.67
CA GLY A 63 18.05 -3.26 0.07
C GLY A 63 17.24 -2.10 -0.53
N PHE A 64 17.79 -0.89 -0.54
CA PHE A 64 17.21 0.32 -1.15
C PHE A 64 17.85 0.60 -2.52
N ASP A 65 17.64 -0.27 -3.51
CA ASP A 65 18.22 -0.12 -4.85
C ASP A 65 17.46 0.96 -5.66
N ILE A 66 18.14 2.02 -6.09
CA ILE A 66 17.53 3.11 -6.89
C ILE A 66 17.27 2.74 -8.36
N VAL A 67 17.86 1.64 -8.85
CA VAL A 67 17.76 1.21 -10.25
C VAL A 67 16.70 0.12 -10.41
N SER A 68 16.70 -0.89 -9.52
CA SER A 68 15.83 -2.06 -9.67
C SER A 68 14.54 -1.98 -8.88
N SER A 69 14.40 -1.08 -7.90
CA SER A 69 13.22 -1.06 -7.04
C SER A 69 11.96 -0.62 -7.80
N PRO A 70 10.90 -1.43 -7.83
CA PRO A 70 9.66 -1.02 -8.47
C PRO A 70 8.93 0.05 -7.65
N ASN A 71 8.17 0.92 -8.33
CA ASN A 71 7.40 2.01 -7.72
C ASN A 71 8.25 3.02 -6.92
N LEU A 72 9.55 3.11 -7.21
CA LEU A 72 10.43 4.15 -6.66
C LEU A 72 10.01 5.53 -7.18
N LYS A 73 9.87 6.51 -6.28
CA LYS A 73 9.69 7.91 -6.69
C LYS A 73 11.04 8.62 -6.63
N VAL A 74 11.46 9.15 -7.77
CA VAL A 74 12.65 10.00 -7.89
C VAL A 74 12.18 11.45 -7.85
N LEU A 75 12.71 12.21 -6.91
CA LEU A 75 12.37 13.61 -6.68
C LEU A 75 13.57 14.49 -7.03
N ASN A 76 13.32 15.59 -7.72
CA ASN A 76 14.31 16.63 -7.97
C ASN A 76 14.23 17.73 -6.90
N TYR A 77 15.11 18.73 -6.98
CA TYR A 77 15.15 19.83 -6.02
C TYR A 77 13.85 20.66 -5.95
N LEU A 78 13.07 20.77 -7.04
CA LEU A 78 11.79 21.50 -7.06
C LEU A 78 10.72 20.73 -6.29
N ASP A 79 10.68 19.40 -6.43
CA ASP A 79 9.75 18.55 -5.67
C ASP A 79 10.03 18.64 -4.16
N ILE A 80 11.31 18.66 -3.80
CA ILE A 80 11.75 18.84 -2.41
C ILE A 80 11.37 20.24 -1.92
N ALA A 81 11.65 21.29 -2.71
CA ALA A 81 11.29 22.67 -2.39
C ALA A 81 9.79 22.83 -2.15
N ALA A 82 8.94 22.25 -3.01
CA ALA A 82 7.49 22.27 -2.85
C ALA A 82 7.03 21.57 -1.57
N THR A 83 7.70 20.48 -1.17
CA THR A 83 7.39 19.74 0.06
C THR A 83 7.69 20.55 1.32
N VAL A 84 8.73 21.38 1.29
CA VAL A 84 9.22 22.12 2.48
C VAL A 84 8.90 23.62 2.42
N GLN A 85 8.12 24.08 1.45
CA GLN A 85 7.84 25.50 1.19
C GLN A 85 7.22 26.25 2.39
N ALA A 86 6.58 25.54 3.31
CA ALA A 86 5.96 26.12 4.50
C ALA A 86 6.96 26.39 5.64
N ILE A 87 8.20 25.89 5.53
CA ILE A 87 9.23 26.01 6.56
C ILE A 87 10.30 27.01 6.07
N PRO A 88 10.66 28.03 6.86
CA PRO A 88 11.75 28.93 6.52
C PRO A 88 13.07 28.18 6.32
N ILE A 89 13.87 28.56 5.31
CA ILE A 89 15.10 27.83 4.96
C ILE A 89 16.12 27.74 6.11
N GLN A 90 16.09 28.69 7.05
CA GLN A 90 16.97 28.71 8.22
C GLN A 90 16.59 27.65 9.27
N GLU A 91 15.33 27.23 9.31
CA GLU A 91 14.80 26.22 10.24
C GLU A 91 14.86 24.80 9.66
N LEU A 92 15.13 24.67 8.36
CA LEU A 92 15.31 23.39 7.69
C LEU A 92 16.58 22.67 8.17
N ASP A 93 16.56 21.34 8.11
CA ASP A 93 17.74 20.52 8.37
C ASP A 93 18.91 20.93 7.44
N PRO A 94 20.16 20.99 7.93
CA PRO A 94 21.31 21.40 7.14
C PRO A 94 21.47 20.61 5.83
N GLY A 95 21.12 19.32 5.81
CA GLY A 95 21.17 18.49 4.61
C GLY A 95 20.15 18.91 3.54
N LEU A 96 18.94 19.29 3.97
CA LEU A 96 17.92 19.83 3.08
C LEU A 96 18.29 21.22 2.57
N GLN A 97 18.87 22.07 3.44
CA GLN A 97 19.40 23.37 3.01
C GLN A 97 20.49 23.20 1.93
N ALA A 98 21.42 22.27 2.15
CA ALA A 98 22.49 21.97 1.20
C ALA A 98 21.93 21.48 -0.14
N CYS A 99 20.93 20.58 -0.10
CA CYS A 99 20.22 20.12 -1.29
C CYS A 99 19.59 21.27 -2.09
N LEU A 100 18.82 22.14 -1.44
CA LEU A 100 18.15 23.25 -2.12
C LEU A 100 19.14 24.25 -2.73
N ARG A 101 20.31 24.43 -2.09
CA ARG A 101 21.41 25.25 -2.63
C ARG A 101 22.12 24.59 -3.81
N ALA A 102 22.25 23.26 -3.80
CA ALA A 102 22.95 22.49 -4.84
C ALA A 102 22.15 22.34 -6.15
N ARG A 103 20.82 22.59 -6.14
CA ARG A 103 19.96 22.60 -7.33
C ARG A 103 20.02 21.27 -8.12
N SER A 104 20.68 21.26 -9.28
CA SER A 104 20.77 20.10 -10.16
C SER A 104 21.42 18.90 -9.52
N ASP A 105 22.30 19.12 -8.55
CA ASP A 105 23.07 18.06 -7.88
C ASP A 105 22.32 17.50 -6.65
N CYS A 106 21.09 17.97 -6.41
CA CYS A 106 20.21 17.39 -5.42
C CYS A 106 19.19 16.43 -6.04
N HIS A 107 19.22 15.20 -5.53
CA HIS A 107 18.26 14.15 -5.87
C HIS A 107 17.71 13.55 -4.59
N ALA A 108 16.44 13.17 -4.57
CA ALA A 108 15.90 12.37 -3.49
C ALA A 108 15.12 11.17 -4.00
N TYR A 109 15.10 10.12 -3.20
CA TYR A 109 14.48 8.85 -3.52
C TYR A 109 13.48 8.51 -2.42
N VAL A 110 12.24 8.21 -2.80
CA VAL A 110 11.20 7.77 -1.86
C VAL A 110 10.89 6.30 -2.10
N PHE A 111 11.27 5.49 -1.14
CA PHE A 111 10.97 4.06 -1.09
C PHE A 111 9.71 3.83 -0.27
N GLU A 112 8.73 3.12 -0.83
CA GLU A 112 7.46 2.79 -0.15
C GLU A 112 7.22 1.27 -0.09
N PRO A 113 8.13 0.47 0.50
CA PRO A 113 7.92 -0.97 0.63
C PRO A 113 6.72 -1.25 1.52
N ARG A 114 5.90 -2.20 1.10
CA ARG A 114 4.71 -2.62 1.85
C ARG A 114 4.38 -4.08 1.62
N ARG A 115 3.91 -4.72 2.68
CA ARG A 115 3.34 -6.07 2.63
C ARG A 115 1.99 -6.04 3.31
N THR A 116 0.93 -6.06 2.51
CA THR A 116 -0.44 -6.10 3.03
C THR A 116 -1.23 -7.29 2.49
N TYR A 117 -2.11 -7.79 3.35
CA TYR A 117 -2.95 -8.95 3.14
C TYR A 117 -4.39 -8.51 3.31
N THR A 118 -5.20 -8.75 2.29
CA THR A 118 -6.58 -8.28 2.24
C THR A 118 -7.49 -9.49 2.09
N LYS A 119 -8.32 -9.77 3.09
CA LYS A 119 -9.31 -10.85 3.00
C LYS A 119 -10.71 -10.26 3.00
N ARG A 120 -11.57 -10.76 2.10
CA ARG A 120 -13.01 -10.48 2.19
C ARG A 120 -13.61 -11.41 3.24
N VAL A 121 -14.51 -10.83 4.05
CA VAL A 121 -15.19 -11.52 5.14
C VAL A 121 -16.67 -11.21 5.08
N GLY A 122 -17.50 -11.99 5.78
CA GLY A 122 -18.96 -11.76 5.85
C GLY A 122 -19.77 -12.66 4.91
N ASN A 123 -20.88 -12.14 4.42
CA ASN A 123 -21.85 -12.92 3.64
C ASN A 123 -21.51 -12.89 2.14
N PHE A 124 -21.35 -14.07 1.55
CA PHE A 124 -21.05 -14.24 0.13
C PHE A 124 -22.07 -13.59 -0.81
N TRP A 125 -23.37 -13.81 -0.56
CA TRP A 125 -24.45 -13.28 -1.42
C TRP A 125 -24.53 -11.76 -1.36
N LEU A 126 -24.30 -11.16 -0.19
CA LEU A 126 -24.26 -9.70 -0.06
C LEU A 126 -23.05 -9.09 -0.78
N ASP A 127 -21.90 -9.77 -0.83
CA ASP A 127 -20.71 -9.29 -1.55
C ASP A 127 -20.86 -9.45 -3.07
N ILE A 128 -21.34 -10.61 -3.55
CA ILE A 128 -21.48 -10.87 -4.99
C ILE A 128 -22.56 -10.00 -5.64
N LEU A 129 -23.67 -9.76 -4.94
CA LEU A 129 -24.73 -8.84 -5.38
C LEU A 129 -24.43 -7.38 -5.00
N ASN A 130 -23.22 -7.09 -4.52
CA ASN A 130 -22.72 -5.77 -4.16
C ASN A 130 -23.48 -5.03 -3.04
N PHE A 131 -24.47 -5.66 -2.37
CA PHE A 131 -25.22 -5.02 -1.28
C PHE A 131 -24.35 -4.63 -0.07
N ARG A 132 -23.35 -5.46 0.26
CA ARG A 132 -22.43 -5.19 1.35
C ARG A 132 -21.11 -5.93 1.16
N ARG A 133 -20.00 -5.21 1.26
CA ARG A 133 -18.64 -5.78 1.19
C ARG A 133 -17.88 -5.45 2.45
N LYS A 134 -17.42 -6.49 3.15
CA LYS A 134 -16.51 -6.35 4.29
C LYS A 134 -15.13 -6.85 3.93
N THR A 135 -14.14 -6.01 4.16
CA THR A 135 -12.74 -6.28 3.84
C THR A 135 -11.91 -6.08 5.10
N HIS A 136 -11.09 -7.06 5.43
CA HIS A 136 -10.10 -6.98 6.51
C HIS A 136 -8.71 -6.89 5.88
N GLU A 137 -8.04 -5.75 6.07
CA GLU A 137 -6.65 -5.54 5.67
C GLU A 137 -5.73 -5.65 6.88
N THR A 138 -4.64 -6.40 6.71
CA THR A 138 -3.58 -6.54 7.72
C THR A 138 -2.21 -6.40 7.07
N GLY A 139 -1.18 -6.00 7.81
CA GLY A 139 0.18 -5.97 7.29
C GLY A 139 1.00 -4.82 7.85
N TRP A 140 1.89 -4.28 7.02
CA TRP A 140 2.71 -3.12 7.36
C TRP A 140 3.06 -2.30 6.12
N ARG A 141 3.36 -1.02 6.33
CA ARG A 141 3.79 -0.08 5.28
C ARG A 141 4.96 0.74 5.81
N PHE A 142 6.01 0.90 5.03
CA PHE A 142 7.16 1.71 5.39
C PHE A 142 7.42 2.73 4.28
N ARG A 143 7.83 3.93 4.66
CA ARG A 143 8.19 5.01 3.75
C ARG A 143 9.53 5.58 4.16
N ALA A 144 10.50 5.57 3.27
CA ALA A 144 11.81 6.15 3.46
C ALA A 144 12.07 7.21 2.39
N LEU A 145 12.40 8.41 2.84
CA LEU A 145 12.93 9.50 2.03
C LEU A 145 14.44 9.57 2.28
N VAL A 146 15.22 9.45 1.22
CA VAL A 146 16.68 9.64 1.26
C VAL A 146 17.06 10.72 0.27
N VAL A 147 17.70 11.77 0.76
CA VAL A 147 18.13 12.93 -0.03
C VAL A 147 19.63 12.87 -0.20
N PHE A 148 20.09 13.09 -1.43
CA PHE A 148 21.46 13.05 -1.85
C PHE A 148 21.95 14.44 -2.28
N VAL A 149 23.20 14.72 -1.95
CA VAL A 149 23.97 15.85 -2.47
C VAL A 149 25.36 15.32 -2.81
N ASN A 150 25.84 15.56 -4.03
CA ASN A 150 27.16 15.12 -4.47
C ASN A 150 27.45 13.63 -4.20
N HIS A 151 26.50 12.75 -4.55
CA HIS A 151 26.57 11.29 -4.39
C HIS A 151 26.54 10.73 -2.95
N HIS A 152 26.45 11.57 -1.93
CA HIS A 152 26.30 11.14 -0.54
C HIS A 152 24.92 11.49 0.01
N VAL A 153 24.43 10.67 0.94
CA VAL A 153 23.20 10.97 1.68
C VAL A 153 23.39 12.24 2.50
N ALA A 154 22.67 13.30 2.17
CA ALA A 154 22.68 14.56 2.90
C ALA A 154 21.60 14.61 3.99
N TYR A 155 20.46 13.95 3.75
CA TYR A 155 19.36 13.89 4.71
C TYR A 155 18.59 12.58 4.55
N LYS A 156 18.03 12.07 5.65
CA LYS A 156 17.18 10.89 5.64
C LYS A 156 15.99 11.08 6.58
N LEU A 157 14.82 10.61 6.16
CA LEU A 157 13.61 10.60 6.97
C LEU A 157 12.82 9.32 6.69
N SER A 158 12.27 8.70 7.74
CA SER A 158 11.42 7.53 7.58
C SER A 158 10.14 7.61 8.40
N SER A 159 9.07 7.07 7.84
CA SER A 159 7.73 7.04 8.40
C SER A 159 7.02 5.74 7.99
N GLY A 160 5.79 5.54 8.45
CA GLY A 160 4.97 4.40 8.03
C GLY A 160 4.11 3.83 9.15
N GLU A 161 3.52 2.68 8.86
CA GLU A 161 2.56 1.97 9.71
C GLU A 161 3.14 0.59 10.06
N PRO A 162 3.65 0.39 11.30
CA PRO A 162 4.26 -0.89 11.69
C PRO A 162 3.25 -2.04 11.76
N LYS A 163 1.99 -1.72 12.04
CA LYS A 163 0.88 -2.66 12.05
C LYS A 163 -0.34 -2.01 11.41
N VAL A 164 -0.72 -2.50 10.24
CA VAL A 164 -2.01 -2.24 9.61
C VAL A 164 -2.98 -3.32 10.09
N ASP A 165 -4.13 -2.90 10.59
CA ASP A 165 -5.24 -3.76 10.98
C ASP A 165 -6.53 -2.95 10.80
N GLN A 166 -7.16 -3.08 9.62
CA GLN A 166 -8.27 -2.22 9.21
C GLN A 166 -9.45 -3.06 8.72
N LEU A 167 -10.62 -2.82 9.30
CA LEU A 167 -11.89 -3.39 8.85
C LEU A 167 -12.67 -2.31 8.09
N GLN A 168 -12.91 -2.57 6.81
CA GLN A 168 -13.73 -1.72 5.96
C GLN A 168 -15.06 -2.41 5.69
N ASP A 169 -16.16 -1.76 6.04
CA ASP A 169 -17.53 -2.21 5.78
C ASP A 169 -18.20 -1.23 4.83
N ASN A 170 -18.35 -1.63 3.57
CA ASN A 170 -19.02 -0.83 2.56
C ASN A 170 -20.44 -1.37 2.34
N VAL A 171 -21.44 -0.50 2.47
CA VAL A 171 -22.85 -0.84 2.31
C VAL A 171 -23.38 -0.11 1.08
N ASN A 172 -23.82 -0.86 0.07
CA ASN A 172 -24.47 -0.30 -1.12
C ASN A 172 -25.93 -0.73 -1.10
N PRO A 173 -26.86 0.07 -0.53
CA PRO A 173 -28.26 -0.33 -0.42
C PRO A 173 -28.92 -0.65 -1.76
N LEU A 174 -28.46 -0.03 -2.86
CA LEU A 174 -28.99 -0.29 -4.21
C LEU A 174 -28.28 -1.46 -4.92
N GLY A 175 -27.32 -2.11 -4.25
CA GLY A 175 -26.64 -3.33 -4.70
C GLY A 175 -26.03 -3.19 -6.10
N PRO A 176 -26.48 -3.99 -7.10
CA PRO A 176 -25.93 -3.97 -8.45
C PRO A 176 -26.31 -2.71 -9.25
N PHE A 177 -27.33 -1.97 -8.83
CA PHE A 177 -27.75 -0.73 -9.48
C PHE A 177 -27.03 0.51 -8.93
N GLN A 178 -26.25 0.36 -7.85
CA GLN A 178 -25.39 1.41 -7.34
C GLN A 178 -24.08 1.43 -8.15
N ALA A 179 -23.99 2.31 -9.14
CA ALA A 179 -22.72 2.52 -9.84
C ALA A 179 -21.66 3.04 -8.84
N PRO A 180 -20.42 2.52 -8.87
CA PRO A 180 -19.32 3.23 -8.22
C PRO A 180 -19.23 4.61 -8.87
N ALA A 181 -19.16 5.68 -8.07
CA ALA A 181 -19.08 7.05 -8.60
C ALA A 181 -17.95 7.22 -9.64
N ASP A 182 -16.85 6.46 -9.50
CA ASP A 182 -15.73 6.40 -10.46
C ASP A 182 -16.10 5.89 -11.87
N MET A 183 -17.15 5.08 -12.03
CA MET A 183 -17.60 4.61 -13.34
C MET A 183 -18.35 5.69 -14.12
N ILE A 184 -19.09 6.56 -13.43
CA ILE A 184 -19.80 7.68 -14.06
C ILE A 184 -18.79 8.74 -14.53
N VAL A 185 -17.73 8.99 -13.76
CA VAL A 185 -16.70 9.98 -14.10
C VAL A 185 -15.86 9.55 -15.32
N ARG A 186 -15.62 8.24 -15.54
CA ARG A 186 -14.92 7.74 -16.74
C ARG A 186 -15.79 7.66 -18.01
N ALA A 187 -17.11 7.71 -17.87
CA ALA A 187 -18.04 7.63 -19.01
C ALA A 187 -18.42 8.99 -19.59
N LEU A 188 -18.01 10.10 -18.95
CA LEU A 188 -18.15 11.44 -19.49
C LEU A 188 -16.94 11.76 -20.37
N PRO A 189 -17.11 11.95 -21.68
CA PRO A 189 -16.07 12.56 -22.48
C PRO A 189 -15.96 14.02 -22.01
N ILE A 190 -14.74 14.47 -21.73
CA ILE A 190 -14.42 15.90 -21.77
C ILE A 190 -14.37 16.30 -23.25
#